data_AF-A0AA90PIF2-F1
#
_entry.id   AF-A0AA90PIF2-F1
#
_cell.length_a   1.000
_cell.length_b   1.000
_cell.length_c   1.000
_cell.angle_alpha   90.00
_cell.angle_beta   90.00
_cell.angle_gamma   90.00
#
_symmetry.space_group_name_H-M   'P 1'
#
loop_
_entity.id
_entity.type
_entity.pdbx_description
1 polymer ?
#
loop_
_entity_poly.entity_id
_entity_poly.type
_entity_poly.pdbx_seq_one_letter_code
_entity_poly.pdbx_strand_id
1 'polypeptide(L)'
;MFRKSLLKRGCERIQFINGFPVEWFKEWQEHKFDLKETYKFNYTVSFTTENWCGRVGSLSWLSGFTENQRNEILDEIFTHLEKDNGAIQHNIQHGCFKTIWNHLNISLIGG
;
A
#
# COMPACT_ATOMS: atom_id res chain seq x y z
N MET A 1 10.05 4.38 -17.74
CA MET A 1 8.97 3.44 -18.11
C MET A 1 8.54 2.71 -16.83
N PHE A 2 7.65 3.29 -16.02
CA PHE A 2 7.15 2.62 -14.81
C PHE A 2 5.79 1.99 -15.11
N ARG A 3 5.76 0.66 -15.13
CA ARG A 3 4.62 -0.14 -15.59
C ARG A 3 3.45 -0.01 -14.62
N LYS A 4 2.32 0.49 -15.15
CA LYS A 4 0.99 0.59 -14.52
C LYS A 4 0.26 -0.77 -14.49
N SER A 5 0.93 -1.87 -14.15
CA SER A 5 0.29 -3.21 -14.21
C SER A 5 0.67 -4.09 -13.03
N LEU A 6 -0.01 -3.89 -11.89
CA LEU A 6 0.08 -4.80 -10.75
C LEU A 6 -1.30 -5.19 -10.19
N LEU A 7 -2.34 -5.25 -11.01
CA LEU A 7 -3.67 -5.64 -10.54
C LEU A 7 -4.33 -6.81 -11.30
N LYS A 8 -3.56 -7.58 -12.09
CA LYS A 8 -4.18 -8.67 -12.87
C LYS A 8 -3.28 -9.87 -13.11
N ARG A 9 -2.85 -10.56 -12.06
CA ARG A 9 -2.46 -11.99 -12.14
C ARG A 9 -2.93 -12.70 -10.88
N GLY A 10 -3.43 -13.92 -11.06
CA GLY A 10 -4.10 -14.74 -10.04
C GLY A 10 -3.20 -15.08 -8.85
N CYS A 11 -3.81 -15.74 -7.86
CA CYS A 11 -3.26 -16.07 -6.54
C CYS A 11 -1.98 -16.94 -6.58
N GLU A 12 -0.88 -16.38 -7.07
CA GLU A 12 0.46 -16.77 -6.65
C GLU A 12 0.79 -15.92 -5.42
N ARG A 13 1.30 -16.52 -4.34
CA ARG A 13 1.71 -15.76 -3.15
C ARG A 13 2.93 -14.90 -3.52
N ILE A 14 2.67 -13.72 -4.06
CA ILE A 14 3.67 -12.69 -4.29
C ILE A 14 4.27 -12.35 -2.93
N GLN A 15 5.57 -12.62 -2.77
CA GLN A 15 6.31 -12.26 -1.58
C GLN A 15 6.74 -10.81 -1.71
N PHE A 16 6.70 -10.06 -0.61
CA PHE A 16 7.06 -8.64 -0.60
C PHE A 16 8.23 -8.40 0.37
N ILE A 17 9.18 -7.56 -0.05
CA ILE A 17 10.20 -6.96 0.80
C ILE A 17 9.95 -5.46 0.81
N ASN A 18 9.72 -4.87 1.99
CA ASN A 18 9.51 -3.43 2.15
C ASN A 18 8.43 -2.86 1.20
N GLY A 19 7.35 -3.61 0.98
CA GLY A 19 6.24 -3.18 0.10
C GLY A 19 6.49 -3.37 -1.41
N PHE A 20 7.64 -3.93 -1.82
CA PHE A 20 7.95 -4.25 -3.22
C PHE A 20 7.94 -5.77 -3.43
N PRO A 21 7.39 -6.27 -4.55
CA PRO A 21 7.47 -7.68 -4.91
C PRO A 21 8.93 -8.16 -4.98
N VAL A 22 9.22 -9.34 -4.42
CA VAL A 22 10.57 -9.92 -4.40
C VAL A 22 11.12 -10.09 -5.82
N GLU A 23 10.27 -10.47 -6.77
CA GLU A 23 10.66 -10.65 -8.18
C GLU A 23 11.19 -9.37 -8.83
N TRP A 24 10.79 -8.19 -8.34
CA TRP A 24 11.27 -6.92 -8.87
C TRP A 24 12.75 -6.70 -8.58
N PHE A 25 13.24 -7.13 -7.41
CA PHE A 25 14.66 -6.99 -7.07
C PHE A 25 15.54 -7.75 -8.07
N LYS A 26 15.09 -8.94 -8.49
CA LYS A 26 15.77 -9.72 -9.52
C LYS A 26 15.71 -9.03 -10.89
N GLU A 27 14.53 -8.56 -11.32
CA GLU A 27 14.37 -7.84 -12.59
C GLU A 27 15.28 -6.60 -12.64
N TRP A 28 15.33 -5.82 -11.56
CA TRP A 28 16.16 -4.62 -11.49
C TRP A 28 17.67 -4.96 -11.57
N GLN A 29 18.13 -6.00 -10.88
CA GLN A 29 19.51 -6.48 -10.98
C GLN A 29 19.87 -6.94 -12.40
N GLU A 30 18.99 -7.67 -13.07
CA GLU A 30 19.17 -8.07 -14.48
C GLU A 30 19.35 -6.86 -15.41
N HIS A 31 18.67 -5.76 -15.09
CA HIS A 31 18.78 -4.48 -15.79
C HIS A 31 19.87 -3.56 -15.24
N LYS A 32 20.89 -4.11 -14.57
CA LYS A 32 22.05 -3.39 -14.03
C LYS A 32 21.71 -2.33 -12.99
N PHE A 33 20.57 -2.44 -12.31
CA PHE A 33 20.28 -1.65 -11.13
C PHE A 33 20.72 -2.39 -9.88
N ASP A 34 21.57 -1.75 -9.09
CA ASP A 34 21.96 -2.27 -7.78
C ASP A 34 21.24 -1.52 -6.66
N LEU A 35 20.75 -2.28 -5.67
CA LEU A 35 20.01 -1.70 -4.55
C LEU A 35 21.01 -0.99 -3.65
N LYS A 36 20.91 0.33 -3.58
CA LYS A 36 21.78 1.11 -2.70
C LYS A 36 21.24 1.09 -1.28
N GLU A 37 20.02 1.58 -1.11
CA GLU A 37 19.44 1.89 0.19
C GLU A 37 17.92 1.68 0.18
N THR A 38 17.37 1.27 1.31
CA THR A 38 15.92 1.25 1.56
C THR A 38 15.59 2.05 2.81
N TYR A 39 14.59 2.91 2.70
CA TYR A 39 14.11 3.76 3.78
C TYR A 39 12.65 3.46 4.08
N LYS A 40 12.29 3.52 5.37
CA LYS A 40 10.91 3.56 5.83
C LYS A 40 10.65 4.92 6.45
N PHE A 41 9.68 5.65 5.91
CA PHE A 41 9.20 6.89 6.49
C PHE A 41 7.80 6.66 7.06
N ASN A 42 7.63 6.96 8.35
CA ASN A 42 6.33 6.89 9.00
C ASN A 42 5.67 8.27 8.96
N TYR A 43 4.38 8.31 8.69
CA TYR A 43 3.59 9.53 8.71
C TYR A 43 2.20 9.25 9.25
N THR A 44 1.64 10.23 9.94
CA THR A 44 0.27 10.17 10.45
C THR A 44 -0.66 10.72 9.37
N VAL A 45 -1.76 10.00 9.13
CA VAL A 45 -2.89 10.56 8.37
C VAL A 45 -4.09 10.64 9.29
N SER A 46 -4.67 11.84 9.34
CA SER A 46 -5.87 12.13 10.13
C SER A 46 -7.11 11.98 9.25
N PHE A 47 -8.08 11.22 9.72
CA PHE A 47 -9.37 11.02 9.04
C PHE A 47 -10.50 11.57 9.90
N THR A 48 -11.51 12.16 9.27
CA THR A 48 -12.82 12.31 9.92
C THR A 48 -13.51 10.94 9.97
N THR A 49 -14.54 10.79 10.81
CA THR A 49 -15.33 9.55 10.90
C THR A 49 -15.88 9.15 9.52
N GLU A 50 -16.38 10.10 8.73
CA GLU A 50 -16.90 9.86 7.37
C GLU A 50 -15.80 9.35 6.43
N ASN A 51 -14.64 10.02 6.41
CA ASN A 51 -13.53 9.64 5.55
C ASN A 51 -12.96 8.27 5.92
N TRP A 52 -12.95 7.95 7.21
CA TRP A 52 -12.53 6.65 7.72
C TRP A 52 -13.51 5.55 7.30
N CYS A 53 -14.81 5.77 7.46
CA CYS A 53 -15.86 4.84 7.02
C CYS A 53 -15.82 4.62 5.50
N GLY A 54 -15.61 5.69 4.71
CA GLY A 54 -15.40 5.58 3.27
C GLY A 54 -14.21 4.70 2.89
N ARG A 55 -13.11 4.77 3.65
CA ARG A 55 -11.97 3.86 3.46
C ARG A 55 -12.30 2.42 3.84
N VAL A 56 -12.97 2.20 4.97
CA VAL A 56 -13.41 0.85 5.38
C VAL A 56 -14.30 0.23 4.31
N GLY A 57 -15.25 1.00 3.76
CA GLY A 57 -16.13 0.59 2.67
C GLY A 57 -15.42 0.13 1.40
N SER A 58 -14.20 0.62 1.15
CA SER A 58 -13.39 0.24 -0.02
C SER A 58 -12.58 -1.06 0.16
N LEU A 59 -12.58 -1.65 1.36
CA LEU A 59 -11.78 -2.82 1.64
C LEU A 59 -12.33 -4.06 0.91
N SER A 60 -11.44 -4.85 0.33
CA SER A 60 -11.81 -6.00 -0.51
C SER A 60 -12.62 -7.07 0.23
N TRP A 61 -12.46 -7.21 1.54
CA TRP A 61 -13.27 -8.17 2.32
C TRP A 61 -14.74 -7.75 2.41
N LEU A 62 -15.07 -6.46 2.26
CA LEU A 62 -16.46 -5.99 2.18
C LEU A 62 -17.09 -6.23 0.79
N SER A 63 -16.30 -6.63 -0.21
CA SER A 63 -16.81 -6.91 -1.56
C SER A 63 -17.67 -8.17 -1.63
N GLY A 64 -17.61 -9.05 -0.62
CA GLY A 64 -18.43 -10.25 -0.53
C GLY A 64 -19.86 -10.01 -0.03
N PHE A 65 -20.17 -8.80 0.45
CA PHE A 65 -21.50 -8.44 0.96
C PHE A 65 -22.35 -7.76 -0.11
N THR A 66 -23.66 -7.92 0.00
CA THR A 66 -24.60 -7.10 -0.79
C THR A 66 -24.47 -5.63 -0.42
N GLU A 67 -24.93 -4.74 -1.30
CA GLU A 67 -24.89 -3.29 -1.04
C GLU A 67 -25.63 -2.90 0.24
N ASN A 68 -26.82 -3.47 0.48
CA ASN A 68 -27.58 -3.21 1.70
C ASN A 68 -26.83 -3.65 2.96
N GLN A 69 -26.29 -4.87 2.97
CA GLN A 69 -25.50 -5.37 4.11
C GLN A 69 -24.26 -4.50 4.35
N ARG A 70 -23.56 -4.08 3.29
CA ARG A 70 -22.41 -3.19 3.42
C ARG A 70 -22.82 -1.83 4.00
N ASN A 71 -23.94 -1.27 3.58
CA ASN A 71 -24.44 -0.01 4.11
C ASN A 71 -24.83 -0.15 5.58
N GLU A 72 -25.56 -1.20 5.97
CA GLU A 72 -25.91 -1.47 7.37
C GLU A 72 -24.67 -1.59 8.27
N ILE A 73 -23.66 -2.36 7.83
CA ILE A 73 -22.39 -2.51 8.55
C ILE A 73 -21.69 -1.15 8.70
N LEU A 74 -21.61 -0.36 7.63
CA LEU A 74 -20.94 0.95 7.66
C LEU A 74 -21.70 1.95 8.56
N ASP A 75 -23.02 1.89 8.60
CA ASP A 75 -23.86 2.76 9.44
C ASP A 75 -23.72 2.43 10.93
N GLU A 76 -23.65 1.13 11.26
CA GLU A 76 -23.40 0.67 12.62
C GLU A 76 -22.00 1.10 13.10
N ILE A 77 -20.99 0.92 12.25
CA ILE A 77 -19.62 1.38 12.50
C ILE A 77 -19.57 2.90 12.70
N PHE A 78 -20.22 3.67 11.82
CA PHE A 78 -20.25 5.14 11.90
C PHE A 78 -20.90 5.59 13.21
N THR A 79 -22.06 5.04 13.53
CA THR A 79 -22.81 5.37 14.76
C THR A 79 -21.99 5.05 16.01
N HIS A 80 -21.27 3.93 16.03
CA HIS A 80 -20.42 3.55 17.14
C HIS A 80 -19.26 4.53 17.31
N LEU A 81 -18.59 4.91 16.22
CA LEU A 81 -17.46 5.84 16.25
C LEU A 81 -17.87 7.26 16.65
N GLU A 82 -18.99 7.77 16.15
CA GLU A 82 -19.52 9.08 16.55
C GLU A 82 -19.91 9.12 18.03
N LYS A 83 -20.51 8.04 18.54
CA LYS A 83 -20.97 7.95 19.94
C LYS A 83 -19.81 7.92 20.93
N ASP A 84 -18.75 7.18 20.63
CA ASP A 84 -17.63 6.98 21.58
C ASP A 84 -16.56 8.06 21.46
N ASN A 85 -16.36 8.65 20.27
CA ASN A 85 -15.27 9.60 20.03
C ASN A 85 -15.74 11.03 19.72
N GLY A 86 -17.02 11.31 19.47
CA GLY A 86 -17.45 12.62 18.96
C GLY A 86 -16.70 13.04 17.69
N ALA A 87 -16.55 14.35 17.44
CA ALA A 87 -15.87 14.90 16.26
C ALA A 87 -14.33 14.80 16.31
N ILE A 88 -13.78 13.69 16.80
CA ILE A 88 -12.33 13.48 16.90
C ILE A 88 -11.77 12.95 15.58
N GLN A 89 -10.63 13.49 15.18
CA GLN A 89 -9.88 12.97 14.03
C GLN A 89 -9.20 11.64 14.36
N HIS A 90 -9.42 10.63 13.53
CA HIS A 90 -8.80 9.31 13.61
C HIS A 90 -7.39 9.37 13.03
N ASN A 91 -6.38 9.30 13.89
CA ASN A 91 -4.97 9.35 13.49
C ASN A 91 -4.42 7.95 13.23
N ILE A 92 -4.19 7.61 11.95
CA ILE A 92 -3.63 6.32 11.56
C ILE A 92 -2.16 6.50 11.16
N GLN A 93 -1.30 5.67 11.74
CA GLN A 93 0.10 5.59 11.34
C GLN A 93 0.24 4.82 10.02
N HIS A 94 0.84 5.45 9.03
CA HIS A 94 1.19 4.86 7.74
C HIS A 94 2.70 4.75 7.59
N GLY A 95 3.16 3.68 6.93
CA GLY A 95 4.56 3.50 6.54
C GLY A 95 4.70 3.57 5.03
N CYS A 96 5.58 4.45 4.55
CA CYS A 96 6.00 4.51 3.15
C CYS A 96 7.41 3.93 3.04
N PHE A 97 7.61 2.99 2.12
CA PHE A 97 8.91 2.44 1.82
C PHE A 97 9.46 3.05 0.52
N LYS A 98 10.72 3.46 0.55
CA LYS A 98 11.43 4.02 -0.60
C LYS A 98 12.74 3.27 -0.81
N THR A 99 12.92 2.71 -2.00
CA THR A 99 14.17 2.06 -2.42
C THR A 99 14.90 2.94 -3.41
N ILE A 100 16.20 3.18 -3.20
CA ILE A 100 17.07 3.91 -4.12
C ILE A 100 17.97 2.90 -4.84
N TRP A 101 18.04 3.05 -6.16
CA TRP A 101 18.79 2.17 -7.05
C TRP A 101 19.83 2.98 -7.81
N ASN A 102 21.03 2.42 -7.96
CA ASN A 102 22.06 2.98 -8.83
C ASN A 102 22.13 2.17 -10.11
N HIS A 103 22.28 2.84 -11.25
CA HIS A 103 22.61 2.16 -12.50
C HIS A 103 24.11 1.84 -12.52
N LEU A 104 24.45 0.57 -12.67
CA LEU A 104 25.82 0.12 -12.86
C LEU A 104 26.24 0.46 -14.30
N ASN A 105 27.02 1.53 -14.45
CA ASN A 105 27.72 1.81 -15.70
C ASN A 105 28.91 0.87 -15.81
N ILE A 106 28.74 -0.27 -16.47
CA ILE A 106 29.86 -1.12 -16.88
C ILE A 106 30.47 -0.50 -18.14
N SER A 107 31.17 0.63 -17.99
CA SER A 107 32.11 1.10 -19.00
C SER A 107 33.47 0.46 -18.72
N LEU A 108 33.75 -0.62 -19.45
CA LEU A 108 35.06 -1.18 -19.78
C LEU A 108 36.03 -1.48 -18.61
N ILE A 109 35.97 -2.70 -18.08
CA ILE A 109 37.19 -3.40 -17.66
C ILE A 109 37.69 -4.14 -18.91
N GLY A 110 38.46 -3.46 -19.72
CA GLY A 110 39.06 -3.98 -20.94
C GLY A 110 40.23 -3.10 -21.33
N GLY A 111 41.42 -3.49 -20.85
CA GLY A 111 42.71 -2.85 -21.08
C GLY A 111 43.78 -3.57 -20.26
#